data_AF-A0AA91DSI9-F1
#
_entry.id   AF-A0AA91DSI9-F1
#
_cell.length_a   1.000
_cell.length_b   1.000
_cell.length_c   1.000
_cell.angle_alpha   90.00
_cell.angle_beta   90.00
_cell.angle_gamma   90.00
#
_symmetry.space_group_name_H-M   'P 1'
#
loop_
_entity.id
_entity.type
_entity.pdbx_description
1 polymer ?
#
loop_
_entity_poly.entity_id
_entity_poly.type
_entity_poly.pdbx_seq_one_letter_code
_entity_poly.pdbx_strand_id
1 'polypeptide(L)'
;MRLASFQITNFRSINDSGSIDSTQITAILGRNDSGKSNLLRALHSLNPADGLVELSPIKDFPRHRRLEECSGDTPVVSTRWALDESEQAALAEILPRAAGVRHVTAGRGYAAVRWAGLEGLNALSLDVGDIKAKVRKIVPAVKAAAEKVSEEQRALLDQESDTFDAAMIMNPDYVKWSEGAVKAMQALRKALAAADAELSDKQDQMLAELEDMARAIANDEPALARARAWVLEKLPRFVYVDEYPALPGRQNIAEYLGREGWGQLTPEQQSFGKLCKVAGLDPRKLQELLDRNDQATRNQLANRAGSVVTAEIRRLWKDRPLKVRFNLDGQYLDTLVSDPNGAYEVEVNLEERSRGFQWFFSFYIAFFADTQGGRAQDAILLLDEPGLHLHAHSQADLLAHFEKDFGNQIIYTTHSPFMVPVHRLDAVRTASLDETSGTTVSNAAEGDERTLFPLKAALALSRMASEPVKVEAVKPVAAKAAAGEVTKPAKVAKPVDAVVAVAAAPAVAAEAAVEPAPVGAVAEPADSELTQAA
;
A
#
# COMPACT_ATOMS: atom_id res chain seq x y z
N MET A 1 -8.94 -6.91 -7.28
CA MET A 1 -8.39 -6.08 -8.36
C MET A 1 -6.88 -6.08 -8.24
N ARG A 2 -6.14 -6.13 -9.35
CA ARG A 2 -4.66 -6.11 -9.36
C ARG A 2 -4.14 -4.81 -9.96
N LEU A 3 -3.19 -4.13 -9.29
CA LEU A 3 -2.58 -2.91 -9.82
C LEU A 3 -1.74 -3.27 -11.05
N ALA A 4 -2.14 -2.73 -12.21
CA ALA A 4 -1.48 -2.96 -13.49
C ALA A 4 -0.45 -1.87 -13.78
N SER A 5 -0.79 -0.60 -13.54
CA SER A 5 0.15 0.52 -13.63
C SER A 5 -0.29 1.70 -12.78
N PHE A 6 0.63 2.63 -12.51
CA PHE A 6 0.36 3.87 -11.80
C PHE A 6 1.18 5.03 -12.34
N GLN A 7 0.72 6.25 -12.13
CA GLN A 7 1.40 7.48 -12.50
C GLN A 7 1.24 8.49 -11.37
N ILE A 8 2.34 9.14 -11.02
CA ILE A 8 2.40 10.18 -10.00
C ILE A 8 2.67 11.51 -10.68
N THR A 9 1.88 12.53 -10.33
CA THR A 9 2.06 13.90 -10.82
C THR A 9 2.03 14.87 -9.65
N ASN A 10 2.62 16.05 -9.83
CA ASN A 10 2.52 17.17 -8.88
C ASN A 10 2.82 16.80 -7.41
N PHE A 11 3.87 16.02 -7.15
CA PHE A 11 4.20 15.53 -5.80
C PHE A 11 5.71 15.64 -5.50
N ARG A 12 6.08 16.60 -4.64
CA ARG A 12 7.44 16.84 -4.15
C ARG A 12 8.45 17.02 -5.28
N SER A 13 9.29 16.01 -5.55
CA SER A 13 10.28 16.04 -6.64
C SER A 13 9.69 15.62 -7.99
N ILE A 14 8.45 15.15 -8.03
CA ILE A 14 7.79 14.58 -9.20
C ILE A 14 6.86 15.61 -9.83
N ASN A 15 7.15 16.01 -11.07
CA ASN A 15 6.20 16.73 -11.90
C ASN A 15 5.28 15.75 -12.62
N ASP A 16 5.88 14.79 -13.31
CA ASP A 16 5.22 13.65 -13.91
C ASP A 16 6.18 12.46 -13.97
N SER A 17 5.83 11.36 -13.30
CA SER A 17 6.65 10.16 -13.31
C SER A 17 6.62 9.40 -14.63
N GLY A 18 5.63 9.67 -15.49
CA GLY A 18 5.20 8.75 -16.54
C GLY A 18 4.41 7.56 -15.98
N SER A 19 3.86 6.73 -16.86
CA SER A 19 3.14 5.51 -16.47
C SER A 19 4.14 4.42 -16.07
N ILE A 20 3.99 3.90 -14.86
CA ILE A 20 4.85 2.88 -14.25
C ILE A 20 4.08 1.57 -14.19
N ASP A 21 4.53 0.57 -14.94
CA ASP A 21 3.93 -0.75 -14.95
C ASP A 21 4.25 -1.50 -13.66
N SER A 22 3.27 -2.19 -13.08
CA SER A 22 3.43 -2.96 -11.86
C SER A 22 3.21 -4.45 -12.13
N THR A 23 4.05 -5.30 -11.53
CA THR A 23 3.86 -6.75 -11.54
C THR A 23 3.45 -7.24 -10.15
N GLN A 24 3.64 -8.53 -9.84
CA GLN A 24 3.54 -8.99 -8.45
C GLN A 24 4.64 -8.34 -7.60
N ILE A 25 5.86 -8.29 -8.15
CA ILE A 25 7.02 -7.66 -7.51
C ILE A 25 7.53 -6.58 -8.45
N THR A 26 7.66 -5.35 -7.96
CA THR A 26 8.14 -4.24 -8.77
C THR A 26 9.29 -3.57 -8.02
N ALA A 27 10.49 -3.65 -8.59
CA ALA A 27 11.71 -3.09 -8.02
C ALA A 27 12.03 -1.76 -8.69
N ILE A 28 11.99 -0.66 -7.94
CA ILE A 28 12.36 0.68 -8.44
C ILE A 28 13.81 0.97 -8.05
N LEU A 29 14.69 0.95 -9.03
CA LEU A 29 16.10 1.28 -8.90
C LEU A 29 16.32 2.76 -9.21
N GLY A 30 17.38 3.36 -8.70
CA GLY A 30 17.67 4.77 -8.97
C GLY A 30 18.99 5.20 -8.38
N ARG A 31 19.21 6.50 -8.28
CA ARG A 31 20.24 7.09 -7.40
C ARG A 31 19.62 7.53 -6.07
N ASN A 32 20.46 7.75 -5.06
CA ASN A 32 19.98 8.42 -3.84
C ASN A 32 19.33 9.75 -4.25
N ASP A 33 18.26 10.12 -3.56
CA ASP A 33 17.47 11.34 -3.82
C ASP A 33 16.81 11.41 -5.21
N SER A 34 16.73 10.31 -5.96
CA SER A 34 16.04 10.30 -7.26
C SER A 34 14.51 10.31 -7.18
N GLY A 35 13.92 10.55 -6.00
CA GLY A 35 12.47 10.60 -5.80
C GLY A 35 11.76 9.25 -5.60
N LYS A 36 12.49 8.13 -5.50
CA LYS A 36 11.93 6.78 -5.27
C LYS A 36 10.96 6.71 -4.08
N SER A 37 11.39 7.21 -2.92
CA SER A 37 10.55 7.27 -1.72
C SER A 37 9.31 8.14 -1.92
N ASN A 38 9.42 9.21 -2.73
CA ASN A 38 8.28 10.08 -3.06
C ASN A 38 7.25 9.34 -3.93
N LEU A 39 7.67 8.44 -4.83
CA LEU A 39 6.75 7.60 -5.61
C LEU A 39 5.91 6.71 -4.69
N LEU A 40 6.56 6.03 -3.74
CA LEU A 40 5.86 5.16 -2.79
C LEU A 40 4.92 5.97 -1.87
N ARG A 41 5.37 7.11 -1.34
CA ARG A 41 4.55 7.96 -0.46
C ARG A 41 3.34 8.55 -1.19
N ALA A 42 3.50 8.95 -2.46
CA ALA A 42 2.40 9.41 -3.27
C ALA A 42 1.39 8.28 -3.52
N LEU A 43 1.85 7.11 -3.95
CA LEU A 43 0.98 5.95 -4.21
C LEU A 43 0.24 5.50 -2.94
N HIS A 44 0.91 5.47 -1.79
CA HIS A 44 0.32 5.19 -0.48
C HIS A 44 -0.90 6.08 -0.18
N SER A 45 -0.80 7.37 -0.56
CA SER A 45 -1.84 8.36 -0.27
C SER A 45 -3.19 8.08 -0.96
N LEU A 46 -3.23 7.19 -1.97
CA LEU A 46 -4.44 6.83 -2.68
C LEU A 46 -5.44 6.10 -1.77
N ASN A 47 -5.01 5.03 -1.12
CA ASN A 47 -5.87 4.22 -0.24
C ASN A 47 -5.11 3.67 0.98
N PRO A 48 -4.63 4.55 1.88
CA PRO A 48 -3.88 4.13 3.06
C PRO A 48 -4.75 3.28 4.00
N ALA A 49 -4.10 2.40 4.77
CA ALA A 49 -4.76 1.57 5.77
C ALA A 49 -5.38 2.41 6.91
N ASP A 50 -4.75 3.52 7.28
CA ASP A 50 -5.17 4.39 8.40
C ASP A 50 -6.26 5.42 8.01
N GLY A 51 -6.66 5.46 6.74
CA GLY A 51 -7.72 6.35 6.24
C GLY A 51 -7.22 7.51 5.38
N LEU A 52 -8.10 8.02 4.52
CA LEU A 52 -7.76 9.06 3.55
C LEU A 52 -7.60 10.43 4.23
N VAL A 53 -6.50 11.11 3.95
CA VAL A 53 -6.21 12.46 4.46
C VAL A 53 -5.87 13.40 3.30
N GLU A 54 -6.21 14.66 3.48
CA GLU A 54 -5.82 15.75 2.58
C GLU A 54 -4.30 15.93 2.55
N LEU A 55 -3.75 16.14 1.36
CA LEU A 55 -2.31 16.39 1.19
C LEU A 55 -2.00 17.85 1.48
N SER A 56 -0.82 18.13 2.04
CA SER A 56 -0.44 19.49 2.38
C SER A 56 0.21 20.16 1.16
N PRO A 57 -0.36 21.22 0.57
CA PRO A 57 0.28 21.91 -0.56
C PRO A 57 1.68 22.40 -0.22
N ILE A 58 1.91 22.87 1.01
CA ILE A 58 3.22 23.35 1.46
C ILE A 58 4.27 22.24 1.51
N LYS A 59 3.89 21.03 1.95
CA LYS A 59 4.84 19.91 2.13
C LYS A 59 4.97 19.04 0.88
N ASP A 60 3.88 18.82 0.19
CA ASP A 60 3.74 17.79 -0.83
C ASP A 60 3.69 18.34 -2.26
N PHE A 61 3.38 19.63 -2.48
CA PHE A 61 3.45 20.22 -3.83
C PHE A 61 4.88 20.49 -4.28
N PRO A 62 5.19 20.40 -5.59
CA PRO A 62 6.54 20.63 -6.06
C PRO A 62 7.05 22.03 -5.71
N ARG A 63 8.17 22.08 -4.99
CA ARG A 63 8.69 23.30 -4.35
C ARG A 63 9.07 24.43 -5.32
N HIS A 64 9.27 24.10 -6.60
CA HIS A 64 9.60 25.07 -7.64
C HIS A 64 8.36 25.71 -8.28
N ARG A 65 7.15 25.23 -7.94
CA ARG A 65 5.87 25.74 -8.46
C ARG A 65 5.18 26.63 -7.45
N ARG A 66 4.31 27.52 -7.94
CA ARG A 66 3.59 28.48 -7.09
C ARG A 66 2.42 27.78 -6.41
N LEU A 67 2.20 28.05 -5.12
CA LEU A 67 1.12 27.41 -4.36
C LEU A 67 -0.27 27.77 -4.89
N GLU A 68 -0.43 28.92 -5.55
CA GLU A 68 -1.68 29.33 -6.20
C GLU A 68 -2.06 28.42 -7.38
N GLU A 69 -1.12 27.65 -7.93
CA GLU A 69 -1.39 26.63 -8.95
C GLU A 69 -1.99 25.34 -8.37
N CYS A 70 -1.92 25.17 -7.05
CA CYS A 70 -2.39 23.96 -6.36
C CYS A 70 -3.81 24.16 -5.81
N SER A 71 -4.77 23.51 -6.44
CA SER A 71 -6.14 23.33 -5.93
C SER A 71 -6.37 21.92 -5.37
N GLY A 72 -7.50 21.71 -4.70
CA GLY A 72 -7.90 20.38 -4.20
C GLY A 72 -8.00 19.31 -5.31
N ASP A 73 -8.33 19.71 -6.53
CA ASP A 73 -8.49 18.81 -7.69
C ASP A 73 -7.16 18.56 -8.45
N THR A 74 -6.07 19.21 -8.03
CA THR A 74 -4.76 19.00 -8.65
C THR A 74 -4.40 17.52 -8.59
N PRO A 75 -4.20 16.84 -9.74
CA PRO A 75 -4.01 15.40 -9.75
C PRO A 75 -2.68 15.03 -9.09
N VAL A 76 -2.69 13.95 -8.31
CA VAL A 76 -1.50 13.43 -7.64
C VAL A 76 -1.22 11.99 -8.01
N VAL A 77 -2.25 11.14 -7.94
CA VAL A 77 -2.13 9.71 -8.21
C VAL A 77 -3.16 9.32 -9.25
N SER A 78 -2.72 8.62 -10.29
CA SER A 78 -3.55 7.89 -11.24
C SER A 78 -3.11 6.44 -11.25
N THR A 79 -4.06 5.51 -11.17
CA THR A 79 -3.80 4.07 -11.15
C THR A 79 -4.71 3.35 -12.12
N ARG A 80 -4.19 2.28 -12.71
CA ARG A 80 -4.90 1.38 -13.61
C ARG A 80 -4.89 -0.02 -13.02
N TRP A 81 -6.05 -0.66 -12.97
CA TRP A 81 -6.27 -1.93 -12.30
C TRP A 81 -6.81 -2.94 -13.29
N ALA A 82 -6.27 -4.15 -13.27
CA ALA A 82 -6.82 -5.30 -13.97
C ALA A 82 -7.87 -5.99 -13.09
N LEU A 83 -9.00 -6.34 -13.68
CA LEU A 83 -10.10 -7.06 -13.04
C LEU A 83 -10.01 -8.56 -13.32
N ASP A 84 -10.27 -9.39 -12.31
CA ASP A 84 -10.47 -10.82 -12.52
C ASP A 84 -11.87 -11.14 -13.10
N GLU A 85 -12.13 -12.40 -13.46
CA GLU A 85 -13.40 -12.81 -14.07
C GLU A 85 -14.61 -12.59 -13.15
N SER A 86 -14.44 -12.74 -11.84
CA SER A 86 -15.51 -12.53 -10.86
C SER A 86 -15.83 -11.05 -10.70
N GLU A 87 -14.80 -10.20 -10.73
CA GLU A 87 -14.90 -8.75 -10.67
C GLU A 87 -15.54 -8.16 -11.93
N GLN A 88 -15.19 -8.72 -13.09
CA GLN A 88 -15.83 -8.34 -14.36
C GLN A 88 -17.32 -8.67 -14.37
N ALA A 89 -17.70 -9.85 -13.86
CA ALA A 89 -19.11 -10.24 -13.74
C ALA A 89 -19.88 -9.31 -12.79
N ALA A 90 -19.34 -9.03 -11.60
CA ALA A 90 -19.95 -8.12 -10.64
C ALA A 90 -20.11 -6.69 -11.21
N LEU A 91 -19.12 -6.20 -11.96
CA LEU A 91 -19.19 -4.90 -12.60
C LEU A 91 -20.27 -4.85 -13.70
N ALA A 92 -20.41 -5.93 -14.47
CA ALA A 92 -21.43 -6.06 -15.51
C ALA A 92 -22.85 -6.14 -14.94
N GLU A 93 -23.04 -6.73 -13.75
CA GLU A 93 -24.33 -6.71 -13.05
C GLU A 93 -24.74 -5.29 -12.62
N ILE A 94 -23.77 -4.48 -12.18
CA ILE A 94 -24.03 -3.09 -11.78
C ILE A 94 -24.29 -2.22 -13.02
N LEU A 95 -23.46 -2.40 -14.06
CA LEU A 95 -23.49 -1.63 -15.30
C LEU A 95 -23.37 -2.58 -16.51
N PRO A 96 -24.49 -2.96 -17.16
CA PRO A 96 -24.49 -3.95 -18.24
C PRO A 96 -23.55 -3.63 -19.41
N ARG A 97 -23.41 -2.35 -19.78
CA ARG A 97 -22.49 -1.93 -20.85
C ARG A 97 -21.01 -2.02 -20.50
N ALA A 98 -20.67 -2.27 -19.23
CA ALA A 98 -19.32 -2.60 -18.79
C ALA A 98 -18.95 -4.07 -19.09
N ALA A 99 -19.85 -4.85 -19.70
CA ALA A 99 -19.52 -6.18 -20.23
C ALA A 99 -18.32 -6.09 -21.19
N GLY A 100 -17.19 -6.67 -20.78
CA GLY A 100 -15.92 -6.63 -21.52
C GLY A 100 -14.89 -5.63 -21.00
N VAL A 101 -15.23 -4.79 -20.00
CA VAL A 101 -14.27 -3.94 -19.30
C VAL A 101 -13.30 -4.81 -18.52
N ARG A 102 -12.03 -4.80 -18.94
CA ARG A 102 -10.94 -5.56 -18.27
C ARG A 102 -10.13 -4.70 -17.31
N HIS A 103 -10.18 -3.39 -17.48
CA HIS A 103 -9.40 -2.44 -16.71
C HIS A 103 -10.27 -1.29 -16.18
N VAL A 104 -9.99 -0.89 -14.95
CA VAL A 104 -10.58 0.29 -14.32
C VAL A 104 -9.48 1.23 -13.86
N THR A 105 -9.82 2.51 -13.73
CA THR A 105 -8.90 3.52 -13.24
C THR A 105 -9.38 4.07 -11.91
N ALA A 106 -8.43 4.46 -11.06
CA ALA A 106 -8.72 5.18 -9.84
C ALA A 106 -7.62 6.18 -9.55
N GLY A 107 -7.96 7.26 -8.85
CA GLY A 107 -6.97 8.25 -8.50
C GLY A 107 -7.45 9.22 -7.44
N ARG A 108 -6.57 10.16 -7.11
CA ARG A 108 -6.87 11.24 -6.17
C ARG A 108 -6.13 12.52 -6.55
N GLY A 109 -6.68 13.63 -6.07
CA GLY A 109 -5.99 14.92 -6.03
C GLY A 109 -5.46 15.26 -4.64
N TYR A 110 -5.25 16.55 -4.38
CA TYR A 110 -4.82 17.05 -3.07
C TYR A 110 -5.92 16.92 -2.01
N ALA A 111 -7.17 17.19 -2.38
CA ALA A 111 -8.31 16.97 -1.51
C ALA A 111 -8.43 15.50 -1.09
N ALA A 112 -9.12 15.25 0.02
CA ALA A 112 -9.45 13.90 0.49
C ALA A 112 -10.60 13.27 -0.32
N VAL A 113 -10.52 13.36 -1.65
CA VAL A 113 -11.52 12.83 -2.59
C VAL A 113 -10.81 11.94 -3.61
N ARG A 114 -11.42 10.79 -3.88
CA ARG A 114 -10.97 9.85 -4.91
C ARG A 114 -11.94 9.87 -6.07
N TRP A 115 -11.43 9.58 -7.24
CA TRP A 115 -12.22 9.36 -8.45
C TRP A 115 -11.95 7.96 -8.99
N ALA A 116 -12.91 7.44 -9.76
CA ALA A 116 -12.79 6.19 -10.47
C ALA A 116 -13.33 6.32 -11.90
N GLY A 117 -12.78 5.50 -12.79
CA GLY A 117 -13.14 5.42 -14.20
C GLY A 117 -13.13 3.98 -14.70
N LEU A 118 -13.77 3.77 -15.85
CA LEU A 118 -13.83 2.48 -16.53
C LEU A 118 -13.17 2.63 -17.90
N GLU A 119 -12.26 1.72 -18.25
CA GLU A 119 -11.56 1.74 -19.52
C GLU A 119 -12.25 0.83 -20.54
N GLY A 120 -12.45 1.33 -21.77
CA GLY A 120 -13.11 0.55 -22.81
C GLY A 120 -14.62 0.38 -22.61
N LEU A 121 -15.26 1.33 -21.91
CA LEU A 121 -16.70 1.33 -21.75
C LEU A 121 -17.39 1.50 -23.11
N ASN A 122 -18.31 0.60 -23.43
CA ASN A 122 -19.07 0.70 -24.67
C ASN A 122 -19.91 1.98 -24.69
N ALA A 123 -19.93 2.65 -25.84
CA ALA A 123 -20.78 3.81 -26.04
C ALA A 123 -22.25 3.40 -25.92
N LEU A 124 -23.07 4.29 -25.36
CA LEU A 124 -24.52 4.19 -25.50
C LEU A 124 -24.87 4.37 -26.98
N SER A 125 -25.07 3.27 -27.70
CA SER A 125 -25.50 3.32 -29.10
C SER A 125 -27.03 3.32 -29.17
N LEU A 126 -27.59 4.38 -29.73
CA LEU A 126 -29.01 4.49 -30.04
C LEU A 126 -29.21 4.37 -31.55
N ASP A 127 -30.07 3.45 -31.98
CA ASP A 127 -30.52 3.41 -33.37
C ASP A 127 -31.61 4.46 -33.58
N VAL A 128 -31.17 5.65 -34.00
CA VAL A 128 -32.05 6.78 -34.32
C VAL A 128 -33.07 6.42 -35.42
N GLY A 129 -32.69 5.53 -36.33
CA GLY A 129 -33.55 5.08 -37.42
C GLY A 129 -34.69 4.21 -36.90
N ASP A 130 -34.38 3.25 -36.03
CA ASP A 130 -35.39 2.38 -35.39
C ASP A 130 -36.37 3.18 -34.52
N ILE A 131 -35.87 4.11 -33.70
CA ILE A 131 -36.72 4.97 -32.86
C ILE A 131 -37.70 5.75 -33.72
N LYS A 132 -37.22 6.44 -34.78
CA LYS A 132 -38.10 7.16 -35.71
C LYS A 132 -39.09 6.25 -36.41
N ALA A 133 -38.69 5.04 -36.77
CA ALA A 133 -39.57 4.07 -37.43
C ALA A 133 -40.69 3.59 -36.49
N LYS A 134 -40.40 3.36 -35.21
CA LYS A 134 -41.39 2.99 -34.19
C LYS A 134 -42.34 4.14 -33.88
N VAL A 135 -41.82 5.36 -33.69
CA VAL A 135 -42.64 6.56 -33.43
C VAL A 135 -43.63 6.84 -34.56
N ARG A 136 -43.18 6.71 -35.83
CA ARG A 136 -44.06 6.83 -37.02
C ARG A 136 -45.19 5.80 -37.09
N LYS A 137 -45.10 4.69 -36.37
CA LYS A 137 -46.16 3.67 -36.29
C LYS A 137 -47.06 3.84 -35.08
N ILE A 138 -46.55 4.44 -34.00
CA ILE A 138 -47.28 4.65 -32.74
C ILE A 138 -48.12 5.93 -32.81
N VAL A 139 -47.53 7.07 -33.19
CA VAL A 139 -48.23 8.37 -33.19
C VAL A 139 -49.52 8.36 -34.02
N PRO A 140 -49.52 7.87 -35.29
CA PRO A 140 -50.77 7.81 -36.07
C PRO A 140 -51.80 6.83 -35.49
N ALA A 141 -51.34 5.78 -34.80
CA ALA A 141 -52.22 4.79 -34.20
C ALA A 141 -52.94 5.33 -32.96
N VAL A 142 -52.21 6.08 -32.14
CA VAL A 142 -52.79 6.81 -30.99
C VAL A 142 -53.83 7.82 -31.49
N LYS A 143 -53.51 8.60 -32.54
CA LYS A 143 -54.47 9.56 -33.12
C LYS A 143 -55.71 8.87 -33.69
N ALA A 144 -55.55 7.72 -34.36
CA ALA A 144 -56.68 6.93 -34.85
C ALA A 144 -57.53 6.31 -33.71
N ALA A 145 -56.92 5.98 -32.58
CA ALA A 145 -57.64 5.52 -31.39
C ALA A 145 -58.39 6.69 -30.71
N ALA A 146 -57.80 7.89 -30.71
CA ALA A 146 -58.40 9.11 -30.16
C ALA A 146 -59.69 9.54 -30.90
N GLU A 147 -59.86 9.19 -32.17
CA GLU A 147 -61.11 9.48 -32.92
C GLU A 147 -62.32 8.67 -32.44
N LYS A 148 -62.12 7.60 -31.67
CA LYS A 148 -63.18 6.68 -31.23
C LYS A 148 -63.70 6.97 -29.81
N VAL A 149 -63.12 7.96 -29.12
CA VAL A 149 -63.43 8.33 -27.74
C VAL A 149 -64.12 9.70 -27.65
N SER A 150 -64.55 10.10 -26.45
CA SER A 150 -65.20 11.40 -26.22
C SER A 150 -64.30 12.58 -26.60
N GLU A 151 -64.88 13.75 -26.96
CA GLU A 151 -64.08 14.93 -27.35
C GLU A 151 -63.08 15.37 -26.27
N GLU A 152 -63.45 15.26 -25.00
CA GLU A 152 -62.57 15.61 -23.87
C GLU A 152 -61.36 14.67 -23.77
N GLN A 153 -61.57 13.35 -23.95
CA GLN A 153 -60.51 12.36 -23.95
C GLN A 153 -59.65 12.41 -25.22
N ARG A 154 -60.27 12.77 -26.37
CA ARG A 154 -59.57 12.97 -27.64
C ARG A 154 -58.56 14.10 -27.54
N ALA A 155 -58.95 15.25 -26.99
CA ALA A 155 -58.05 16.40 -26.81
C ALA A 155 -56.84 16.04 -25.93
N LEU A 156 -57.05 15.26 -24.86
CA LEU A 156 -55.98 14.79 -23.99
C LEU A 156 -55.04 13.80 -24.70
N LEU A 157 -55.57 12.83 -25.44
CA LEU A 157 -54.77 11.86 -26.20
C LEU A 157 -53.95 12.51 -27.31
N ASP A 158 -54.52 13.49 -28.03
CA ASP A 158 -53.81 14.23 -29.07
C ASP A 158 -52.65 15.05 -28.45
N GLN A 159 -52.89 15.71 -27.31
CA GLN A 159 -51.86 16.45 -26.58
C GLN A 159 -50.72 15.55 -26.10
N GLU A 160 -51.03 14.41 -25.49
CA GLU A 160 -50.02 13.46 -25.00
C GLU A 160 -49.28 12.77 -26.16
N SER A 161 -49.96 12.52 -27.28
CA SER A 161 -49.34 12.01 -28.51
C SER A 161 -48.34 13.00 -29.11
N ASP A 162 -48.67 14.27 -29.17
CA ASP A 162 -47.77 15.31 -29.69
C ASP A 162 -46.59 15.54 -28.74
N THR A 163 -46.83 15.44 -27.42
CA THR A 163 -45.78 15.49 -26.40
C THR A 163 -44.83 14.30 -26.52
N PHE A 164 -45.35 13.10 -26.78
CA PHE A 164 -44.56 11.90 -27.07
C PHE A 164 -43.72 12.08 -28.34
N ASP A 165 -44.29 12.55 -29.45
CA ASP A 165 -43.55 12.77 -30.70
C ASP A 165 -42.40 13.78 -30.50
N ALA A 166 -42.68 14.89 -29.80
CA ALA A 166 -41.68 15.90 -29.46
C ALA A 166 -40.57 15.37 -28.54
N ALA A 167 -40.92 14.54 -27.54
CA ALA A 167 -39.95 13.93 -26.63
C ALA A 167 -39.04 12.90 -27.32
N MET A 168 -39.49 12.33 -28.45
CA MET A 168 -38.71 11.37 -29.25
C MET A 168 -37.73 12.06 -30.22
N ILE A 169 -37.72 13.39 -30.28
CA ILE A 169 -36.68 14.16 -30.98
C ILE A 169 -35.38 14.05 -30.17
N MET A 170 -34.38 13.42 -30.77
CA MET A 170 -33.12 13.17 -30.08
C MET A 170 -32.39 14.45 -29.68
N ASN A 171 -32.00 14.49 -28.40
CA ASN A 171 -31.08 15.45 -27.81
C ASN A 171 -29.64 14.89 -27.90
N PRO A 172 -28.60 15.72 -28.13
CA PRO A 172 -27.21 15.31 -27.94
C PRO A 172 -26.91 14.69 -26.57
N ASP A 173 -27.66 15.08 -25.55
CA ASP A 173 -27.64 14.49 -24.22
C ASP A 173 -28.66 13.35 -24.12
N TYR A 174 -28.20 12.11 -24.33
CA TYR A 174 -29.05 10.91 -24.33
C TYR A 174 -29.71 10.64 -22.97
N VAL A 175 -29.08 11.07 -21.88
CA VAL A 175 -29.64 10.90 -20.53
C VAL A 175 -30.85 11.81 -20.36
N LYS A 176 -30.71 13.10 -20.68
CA LYS A 176 -31.84 14.04 -20.65
C LYS A 176 -32.95 13.65 -21.61
N TRP A 177 -32.59 13.16 -22.80
CA TRP A 177 -33.57 12.62 -23.75
C TRP A 177 -34.34 11.45 -23.13
N SER A 178 -33.64 10.48 -22.54
CA SER A 178 -34.25 9.28 -21.97
C SER A 178 -35.21 9.58 -20.82
N GLU A 179 -34.88 10.53 -19.93
CA GLU A 179 -35.78 10.96 -18.85
C GLU A 179 -37.07 11.59 -19.39
N GLY A 180 -36.96 12.43 -20.42
CA GLY A 180 -38.10 13.02 -21.10
C GLY A 180 -38.96 11.97 -21.82
N ALA A 181 -38.32 11.05 -22.53
CA ALA A 181 -38.95 9.95 -23.24
C ALA A 181 -39.72 9.03 -22.28
N VAL A 182 -39.13 8.62 -21.15
CA VAL A 182 -39.82 7.78 -20.14
C VAL A 182 -41.07 8.48 -19.59
N LYS A 183 -40.97 9.77 -19.26
CA LYS A 183 -42.12 10.54 -18.75
C LYS A 183 -43.24 10.65 -19.79
N ALA A 184 -42.89 10.94 -21.05
CA ALA A 184 -43.87 11.06 -22.13
C ALA A 184 -44.56 9.72 -22.44
N MET A 185 -43.82 8.59 -22.44
CA MET A 185 -44.41 7.26 -22.62
C MET A 185 -45.35 6.86 -21.48
N GLN A 186 -44.99 7.17 -20.23
CA GLN A 186 -45.85 6.92 -19.07
C GLN A 186 -47.13 7.75 -19.13
N ALA A 187 -47.04 9.02 -19.52
CA ALA A 187 -48.20 9.90 -19.67
C ALA A 187 -49.12 9.41 -20.80
N LEU A 188 -48.55 9.00 -21.93
CA LEU A 188 -49.29 8.40 -23.05
C LEU A 188 -50.02 7.11 -22.66
N ARG A 189 -49.36 6.17 -21.95
CA ARG A 189 -50.02 4.95 -21.44
C ARG A 189 -51.15 5.25 -20.46
N LYS A 190 -50.94 6.24 -19.58
CA LYS A 190 -51.97 6.67 -18.63
C LYS A 190 -53.18 7.28 -19.34
N ALA A 191 -52.96 8.06 -20.41
CA ALA A 191 -54.01 8.64 -21.22
C ALA A 191 -54.79 7.57 -22.00
N LEU A 192 -54.09 6.60 -22.62
CA LEU A 192 -54.72 5.45 -23.30
C LEU A 192 -55.59 4.63 -22.34
N ALA A 193 -55.08 4.33 -21.15
CA ALA A 193 -55.83 3.59 -20.12
C ALA A 193 -57.04 4.38 -19.60
N ALA A 194 -56.93 5.71 -19.43
CA ALA A 194 -58.05 6.55 -18.98
C ALA A 194 -59.14 6.74 -20.05
N ALA A 195 -58.78 6.55 -21.32
CA ALA A 195 -59.68 6.66 -22.47
C ALA A 195 -60.27 5.32 -22.91
N ASP A 196 -59.88 4.20 -22.27
CA ASP A 196 -60.22 2.83 -22.69
C ASP A 196 -59.86 2.58 -24.17
N ALA A 197 -58.74 3.17 -24.61
CA ALA A 197 -58.27 3.15 -25.99
C ALA A 197 -57.15 2.10 -26.13
N GLU A 198 -57.41 1.06 -26.92
CA GLU A 198 -56.45 -0.02 -27.17
C GLU A 198 -55.65 0.21 -28.45
N LEU A 199 -54.33 -0.02 -28.36
CA LEU A 199 -53.45 -0.15 -29.52
C LEU A 199 -53.42 -1.63 -29.97
N SER A 200 -52.88 -1.89 -31.16
CA SER A 200 -52.63 -3.28 -31.55
C SER A 200 -51.46 -3.88 -30.75
N ASP A 201 -51.45 -5.20 -30.53
CA ASP A 201 -50.36 -5.91 -29.84
C ASP A 201 -48.96 -5.53 -30.34
N LYS A 202 -48.81 -5.31 -31.65
CA LYS A 202 -47.53 -4.91 -32.26
C LYS A 202 -47.11 -3.50 -31.88
N GLN A 203 -48.04 -2.57 -31.73
CA GLN A 203 -47.77 -1.18 -31.35
C GLN A 203 -47.47 -1.08 -29.86
N ASP A 204 -48.19 -1.83 -29.03
CA ASP A 204 -47.89 -1.92 -27.60
C ASP A 204 -46.52 -2.55 -27.34
N GLN A 205 -46.14 -3.57 -28.11
CA GLN A 205 -44.79 -4.14 -28.07
C GLN A 205 -43.72 -3.11 -28.46
N MET A 206 -43.94 -2.32 -29.53
CA MET A 206 -43.00 -1.27 -29.93
C MET A 206 -42.87 -0.17 -28.87
N LEU A 207 -43.97 0.20 -28.22
CA LEU A 207 -43.98 1.18 -27.14
C LEU A 207 -43.24 0.63 -25.91
N ALA A 208 -43.43 -0.64 -25.57
CA ALA A 208 -42.71 -1.31 -24.49
C ALA A 208 -41.19 -1.36 -24.75
N GLU A 209 -40.77 -1.75 -25.96
CA GLU A 209 -39.36 -1.77 -26.34
C GLU A 209 -38.68 -0.39 -26.25
N LEU A 210 -39.38 0.67 -26.69
CA LEU A 210 -38.89 2.04 -26.56
C LEU A 210 -38.78 2.46 -25.09
N GLU A 211 -39.76 2.07 -24.27
CA GLU A 211 -39.77 2.37 -22.85
C GLU A 211 -38.62 1.66 -22.11
N ASP A 212 -38.41 0.37 -22.37
CA ASP A 212 -37.31 -0.40 -21.79
C ASP A 212 -35.94 0.19 -22.19
N MET A 213 -35.78 0.58 -23.45
CA MET A 213 -34.57 1.25 -23.94
C MET A 213 -34.34 2.60 -23.25
N ALA A 214 -35.36 3.45 -23.15
CA ALA A 214 -35.25 4.74 -22.49
C ALA A 214 -34.98 4.58 -20.99
N ARG A 215 -35.61 3.60 -20.33
CA ARG A 215 -35.33 3.28 -18.92
C ARG A 215 -33.91 2.78 -18.71
N ALA A 216 -33.38 1.95 -19.61
CA ALA A 216 -32.01 1.46 -19.54
C ALA A 216 -30.99 2.61 -19.62
N ILE A 217 -31.24 3.61 -20.47
CA ILE A 217 -30.38 4.80 -20.60
C ILE A 217 -30.52 5.72 -19.38
N ALA A 218 -31.75 5.97 -18.92
CA ALA A 218 -31.98 6.81 -17.75
C ALA A 218 -31.32 6.23 -16.49
N ASN A 219 -31.30 4.90 -16.36
CA ASN A 219 -30.64 4.23 -15.24
C ASN A 219 -29.12 4.05 -15.43
N ASP A 220 -28.56 4.40 -16.59
CA ASP A 220 -27.13 4.26 -16.85
C ASP A 220 -26.29 5.23 -16.02
N GLU A 221 -26.62 6.52 -15.94
CA GLU A 221 -25.83 7.48 -15.15
C GLU A 221 -25.78 7.10 -13.65
N PRO A 222 -26.92 6.75 -12.99
CA PRO A 222 -26.89 6.18 -11.65
C PRO A 222 -26.11 4.85 -11.56
N ALA A 223 -26.20 3.98 -12.57
CA ALA A 223 -25.45 2.73 -12.62
C ALA A 223 -23.94 2.97 -12.74
N LEU A 224 -23.52 3.95 -13.54
CA LEU A 224 -22.14 4.37 -13.69
C LEU A 224 -21.61 4.97 -12.38
N ALA A 225 -22.40 5.77 -11.68
CA ALA A 225 -22.05 6.27 -10.36
C ALA A 225 -21.87 5.13 -9.34
N ARG A 226 -22.78 4.14 -9.33
CA ARG A 226 -22.64 2.92 -8.51
C ARG A 226 -21.41 2.09 -8.89
N ALA A 227 -21.12 1.96 -10.19
CA ALA A 227 -19.95 1.24 -10.68
C ALA A 227 -18.64 1.93 -10.24
N ARG A 228 -18.56 3.26 -10.32
CA ARG A 228 -17.42 4.04 -9.81
C ARG A 228 -17.27 3.88 -8.29
N ALA A 229 -18.37 3.92 -7.54
CA ALA A 229 -18.33 3.70 -6.09
C ALA A 229 -17.85 2.28 -5.75
N TRP A 230 -18.30 1.27 -6.48
CA TRP A 230 -17.86 -0.12 -6.34
C TRP A 230 -16.35 -0.27 -6.61
N VAL A 231 -15.81 0.40 -7.64
CA VAL A 231 -14.35 0.40 -7.89
C VAL A 231 -13.60 0.96 -6.68
N LEU A 232 -14.06 2.08 -6.11
CA LEU A 232 -13.43 2.68 -4.94
C LEU A 232 -13.54 1.82 -3.68
N GLU A 233 -14.63 1.07 -3.52
CA GLU A 233 -14.83 0.13 -2.42
C GLU A 233 -13.90 -1.08 -2.53
N LYS A 234 -13.71 -1.60 -3.75
CA LYS A 234 -12.83 -2.74 -4.05
C LYS A 234 -11.35 -2.38 -4.13
N LEU A 235 -10.97 -1.11 -4.00
CA LEU A 235 -9.57 -0.71 -4.05
C LEU A 235 -8.77 -1.39 -2.93
N PRO A 236 -7.68 -2.09 -3.27
CA PRO A 236 -6.74 -2.59 -2.27
C PRO A 236 -6.20 -1.46 -1.40
N ARG A 237 -5.90 -1.79 -0.14
CA ARG A 237 -5.22 -0.87 0.77
C ARG A 237 -3.73 -0.85 0.44
N PHE A 238 -3.09 0.30 0.64
CA PHE A 238 -1.65 0.43 0.55
C PHE A 238 -1.06 0.49 1.96
N VAL A 239 -0.02 -0.31 2.19
CA VAL A 239 0.76 -0.29 3.44
C VAL A 239 2.16 0.18 3.07
N TYR A 240 2.51 1.37 3.55
CA TYR A 240 3.83 1.94 3.36
C TYR A 240 4.72 1.66 4.56
N VAL A 241 5.93 1.18 4.30
CA VAL A 241 6.94 0.96 5.33
C VAL A 241 8.27 1.53 4.89
N ASP A 242 8.75 2.56 5.61
CA ASP A 242 10.10 3.12 5.50
C ASP A 242 11.02 2.60 6.60
N GLU A 243 10.52 2.54 7.83
CA GLU A 243 11.23 1.97 8.96
C GLU A 243 10.32 1.00 9.71
N TYR A 244 10.87 -0.16 10.06
CA TYR A 244 10.16 -1.12 10.89
C TYR A 244 10.37 -0.74 12.36
N PRO A 245 9.29 -0.55 13.13
CA PRO A 245 9.41 -0.24 14.55
C PRO A 245 10.19 -1.35 15.26
N ALA A 246 11.13 -0.94 16.11
CA ALA A 246 11.92 -1.87 16.89
C ALA A 246 10.99 -2.79 17.71
N LEU A 247 11.31 -4.08 17.75
CA LEU A 247 10.66 -5.02 18.63
C LEU A 247 11.49 -5.12 19.92
N PRO A 248 10.94 -4.72 21.08
CA PRO A 248 11.68 -4.79 22.33
C PRO A 248 11.97 -6.24 22.67
N GLY A 249 13.18 -6.49 23.13
CA GLY A 249 13.62 -7.80 23.56
C GLY A 249 13.15 -8.16 24.96
N ARG A 250 12.64 -7.18 25.72
CA ARG A 250 11.96 -7.37 27.01
C ARG A 250 10.71 -6.50 27.07
N GLN A 251 9.57 -7.10 27.42
CA GLN A 251 8.30 -6.39 27.54
C GLN A 251 7.61 -6.66 28.88
N ASN A 252 7.10 -5.59 29.52
CA ASN A 252 6.17 -5.73 30.65
C ASN A 252 4.74 -5.98 30.12
N ILE A 253 4.17 -7.15 30.44
CA ILE A 253 2.85 -7.59 29.99
C ILE A 253 1.75 -6.77 30.68
N ALA A 254 1.86 -6.50 31.98
CA ALA A 254 0.86 -5.76 32.73
C ALA A 254 0.75 -4.31 32.25
N GLU A 255 1.89 -3.67 31.97
CA GLU A 255 1.92 -2.32 31.40
C GLU A 255 1.31 -2.29 29.99
N TYR A 256 1.67 -3.27 29.15
CA TYR A 256 1.09 -3.41 27.81
C TYR A 256 -0.44 -3.49 27.87
N LEU A 257 -0.98 -4.37 28.72
CA LEU A 257 -2.43 -4.54 28.87
C LEU A 257 -3.11 -3.28 29.40
N GLY A 258 -2.47 -2.58 30.35
CA GLY A 258 -2.94 -1.30 30.84
C GLY A 258 -3.10 -0.29 29.71
N ARG A 259 -2.03 -0.04 28.95
CA ARG A 259 -2.03 0.94 27.84
C ARG A 259 -2.92 0.52 26.67
N GLU A 260 -3.03 -0.78 26.39
CA GLU A 260 -3.96 -1.31 25.37
C GLU A 260 -5.40 -0.92 25.70
N GLY A 261 -5.81 -1.05 26.97
CA GLY A 261 -7.16 -0.67 27.43
C GLY A 261 -7.48 0.81 27.25
N TRP A 262 -6.47 1.69 27.30
CA TRP A 262 -6.61 3.13 27.08
C TRP A 262 -6.37 3.57 25.63
N GLY A 263 -5.99 2.65 24.73
CA GLY A 263 -5.65 2.98 23.33
C GLY A 263 -4.36 3.80 23.18
N GLN A 264 -3.42 3.68 24.13
CA GLN A 264 -2.18 4.49 24.19
C GLN A 264 -0.91 3.65 24.04
N LEU A 265 -0.94 2.62 23.18
CA LEU A 265 0.21 1.77 22.92
C LEU A 265 1.32 2.54 22.21
N THR A 266 2.55 2.43 22.72
CA THR A 266 3.75 2.94 22.03
C THR A 266 4.04 2.10 20.77
N PRO A 267 4.82 2.61 19.79
CA PRO A 267 5.19 1.82 18.61
C PRO A 267 5.85 0.47 18.93
N GLU A 268 6.73 0.43 19.93
CA GLU A 268 7.36 -0.80 20.42
C GLU A 268 6.34 -1.80 21.00
N GLN A 269 5.36 -1.30 21.74
CA GLN A 269 4.27 -2.11 22.29
C GLN A 269 3.32 -2.62 21.19
N GLN A 270 3.10 -1.83 20.14
CA GLN A 270 2.38 -2.30 18.95
C GLN A 270 3.13 -3.45 18.27
N SER A 271 4.47 -3.34 18.13
CA SER A 271 5.31 -4.45 17.64
C SER A 271 5.21 -5.68 18.52
N PHE A 272 5.21 -5.52 19.85
CA PHE A 272 4.99 -6.63 20.78
C PHE A 272 3.62 -7.30 20.60
N GLY A 273 2.56 -6.51 20.37
CA GLY A 273 1.24 -7.06 20.02
C GLY A 273 1.27 -7.89 18.74
N LYS A 274 2.01 -7.44 17.71
CA LYS A 274 2.23 -8.20 16.46
C LYS A 274 3.01 -9.50 16.71
N LEU A 275 4.04 -9.47 17.55
CA LEU A 275 4.77 -10.67 17.98
C LEU A 275 3.84 -11.67 18.65
N CYS A 276 3.02 -11.22 19.59
CA CYS A 276 2.06 -12.07 20.29
C CYS A 276 1.07 -12.72 19.31
N LYS A 277 0.56 -11.94 18.34
CA LYS A 277 -0.31 -12.44 17.28
C LYS A 277 0.35 -13.55 16.46
N VAL A 278 1.56 -13.31 15.94
CA VAL A 278 2.31 -14.30 15.13
C VAL A 278 2.65 -15.55 15.94
N ALA A 279 3.01 -15.36 17.21
CA ALA A 279 3.37 -16.45 18.11
C ALA A 279 2.17 -17.25 18.63
N GLY A 280 0.93 -16.78 18.40
CA GLY A 280 -0.28 -17.37 18.99
C GLY A 280 -0.33 -17.21 20.52
N LEU A 281 0.25 -16.14 21.04
CA LEU A 281 0.36 -15.82 22.45
C LEU A 281 -0.70 -14.78 22.84
N ASP A 282 -1.48 -15.04 23.89
CA ASP A 282 -2.44 -14.09 24.44
C ASP A 282 -1.86 -13.44 25.73
N PRO A 283 -1.49 -12.14 25.70
CA PRO A 283 -0.96 -11.43 26.86
C PRO A 283 -1.92 -11.44 28.06
N ARG A 284 -3.24 -11.37 27.81
CA ARG A 284 -4.26 -11.39 28.88
C ARG A 284 -4.27 -12.75 29.57
N LYS A 285 -4.18 -13.83 28.79
CA LYS A 285 -4.10 -15.18 29.33
C LYS A 285 -2.82 -15.40 30.16
N LEU A 286 -1.69 -14.86 29.70
CA LEU A 286 -0.43 -14.92 30.45
C LEU A 286 -0.50 -14.19 31.79
N GLN A 287 -1.20 -13.05 31.84
CA GLN A 287 -1.42 -12.30 33.08
C GLN A 287 -2.36 -13.06 34.03
N GLU A 288 -3.47 -13.59 33.53
CA GLU A 288 -4.42 -14.40 34.32
C GLU A 288 -3.74 -15.61 34.98
N LEU A 289 -2.86 -16.30 34.24
CA LEU A 289 -2.11 -17.45 34.77
C LEU A 289 -1.07 -17.06 35.82
N LEU A 290 -0.46 -15.87 35.67
CA LEU A 290 0.44 -15.31 36.69
C LEU A 290 -0.32 -15.04 38.00
N ASP A 291 -1.50 -14.41 37.90
CA ASP A 291 -2.32 -14.06 39.06
C ASP A 291 -2.84 -15.31 39.80
N ARG A 292 -3.08 -16.41 39.06
CA ARG A 292 -3.46 -17.72 39.62
C ARG A 292 -2.28 -18.57 40.09
N ASN A 293 -1.05 -18.07 39.93
CA ASN A 293 0.19 -18.79 40.22
C ASN A 293 0.36 -20.12 39.46
N ASP A 294 -0.25 -20.25 38.27
CA ASP A 294 -0.09 -21.42 37.39
C ASP A 294 1.10 -21.22 36.44
N GLN A 295 2.31 -21.30 37.00
CA GLN A 295 3.55 -21.10 36.24
C GLN A 295 3.79 -22.22 35.21
N ALA A 296 3.28 -23.44 35.46
CA ALA A 296 3.50 -24.58 34.60
C ALA A 296 2.80 -24.38 33.24
N THR A 297 1.50 -24.10 33.25
CA THR A 297 0.72 -23.83 32.03
C THR A 297 1.25 -22.59 31.31
N ARG A 298 1.59 -21.55 32.08
CA ARG A 298 2.12 -20.29 31.56
C ARG A 298 3.41 -20.50 30.75
N ASN A 299 4.35 -21.28 31.29
CA ASN A 299 5.59 -21.63 30.60
C ASN A 299 5.38 -22.55 29.40
N GLN A 300 4.41 -23.47 29.46
CA GLN A 300 4.04 -24.30 28.30
C GLN A 300 3.53 -23.47 27.11
N LEU A 301 2.70 -22.45 27.38
CA LEU A 301 2.23 -21.52 26.34
C LEU A 301 3.40 -20.74 25.72
N ALA A 302 4.31 -20.20 26.55
CA ALA A 302 5.50 -19.49 26.06
C ALA A 302 6.42 -20.39 25.22
N ASN A 303 6.62 -21.64 25.63
CA ASN A 303 7.43 -22.62 24.88
C ASN A 303 6.79 -22.99 23.53
N ARG A 304 5.48 -23.19 23.50
CA ARG A 304 4.73 -23.44 22.27
C ARG A 304 4.84 -22.25 21.32
N ALA A 305 4.63 -21.04 21.84
CA ALA A 305 4.75 -19.80 21.08
C ALA A 305 6.17 -19.62 20.50
N GLY A 306 7.22 -19.87 21.30
CA GLY A 306 8.60 -19.82 20.82
C GLY A 306 8.88 -20.83 19.70
N SER A 307 8.27 -22.02 19.77
CA SER A 307 8.39 -23.05 18.73
C SER A 307 7.74 -22.62 17.40
N VAL A 308 6.58 -21.96 17.46
CA VAL A 308 5.90 -21.41 16.27
C VAL A 308 6.78 -20.35 15.61
N VAL A 309 7.27 -19.37 16.38
CA VAL A 309 8.12 -18.29 15.85
C VAL A 309 9.45 -18.84 15.33
N THR A 310 10.03 -19.85 15.99
CA THR A 310 11.24 -20.53 15.52
C THR A 310 11.03 -21.21 14.18
N ALA A 311 9.90 -21.89 13.98
CA ALA A 311 9.58 -22.56 12.72
C ALA A 311 9.47 -21.56 11.57
N GLU A 312 8.76 -20.45 11.78
CA GLU A 312 8.64 -19.40 10.76
C GLU A 312 9.97 -18.73 10.45
N ILE A 313 10.76 -18.36 11.47
CA ILE A 313 12.05 -17.72 11.23
C ILE A 313 13.02 -18.66 10.51
N ARG A 314 13.06 -19.95 10.85
CA ARG A 314 13.91 -20.93 10.15
C ARG A 314 13.48 -21.16 8.69
N ARG A 315 12.20 -21.00 8.39
CA ARG A 315 11.70 -21.03 7.00
C ARG A 315 12.28 -19.87 6.19
N LEU A 316 12.49 -18.73 6.83
CA LEU A 316 12.78 -17.42 6.22
C LEU A 316 14.25 -16.98 6.35
N TRP A 317 14.99 -17.57 7.27
CA TRP A 317 16.41 -17.30 7.51
C TRP A 317 17.18 -18.61 7.47
N LYS A 318 17.63 -18.99 6.27
CA LYS A 318 18.31 -20.28 6.03
C LYS A 318 19.79 -20.24 6.41
N ASP A 319 20.35 -19.04 6.50
CA ASP A 319 21.75 -18.80 6.87
C ASP A 319 22.16 -19.45 8.19
N ARG A 320 21.25 -19.48 9.19
CA ARG A 320 21.54 -19.99 10.52
C ARG A 320 20.33 -20.69 11.14
N PRO A 321 20.53 -21.81 11.86
CA PRO A 321 19.46 -22.61 12.45
C PRO A 321 18.91 -21.99 13.75
N LEU A 322 18.55 -20.71 13.71
CA LEU A 322 18.15 -19.91 14.87
C LEU A 322 17.04 -20.55 15.68
N LYS A 323 17.07 -20.36 17.00
CA LYS A 323 16.00 -20.76 17.92
C LYS A 323 15.55 -19.56 18.73
N VAL A 324 14.23 -19.42 18.86
CA VAL A 324 13.58 -18.35 19.63
C VAL A 324 12.89 -18.97 20.83
N ARG A 325 13.16 -18.40 22.01
CA ARG A 325 12.50 -18.79 23.26
C ARG A 325 11.91 -17.56 23.92
N PHE A 326 10.67 -17.66 24.35
CA PHE A 326 10.07 -16.67 25.24
C PHE A 326 10.30 -17.10 26.68
N ASN A 327 10.99 -16.26 27.43
CA ASN A 327 11.21 -16.44 28.85
C ASN A 327 10.26 -15.54 29.63
N LEU A 328 9.59 -16.07 30.64
CA LEU A 328 8.67 -15.31 31.48
C LEU A 328 9.28 -15.14 32.87
N ASP A 329 9.44 -13.89 33.30
CA ASP A 329 9.95 -13.52 34.62
C ASP A 329 8.99 -12.53 35.28
N GLY A 330 8.14 -13.04 36.18
CA GLY A 330 7.06 -12.25 36.77
C GLY A 330 6.17 -11.64 35.68
N GLN A 331 6.08 -10.32 35.62
CA GLN A 331 5.30 -9.57 34.62
C GLN A 331 6.03 -9.38 33.28
N TYR A 332 7.30 -9.77 33.19
CA TYR A 332 8.13 -9.56 32.00
C TYR A 332 8.13 -10.78 31.09
N LEU A 333 8.19 -10.51 29.79
CA LEU A 333 8.50 -11.48 28.74
C LEU A 333 9.80 -11.05 28.06
N ASP A 334 10.82 -11.90 28.11
CA ASP A 334 12.05 -11.75 27.34
C ASP A 334 11.99 -12.60 26.08
N THR A 335 12.36 -12.00 24.95
CA THR A 335 12.56 -12.70 23.68
C THR A 335 14.04 -13.04 23.55
N LEU A 336 14.36 -14.31 23.74
CA LEU A 336 15.71 -14.83 23.69
C LEU A 336 15.95 -15.54 22.36
N VAL A 337 17.13 -15.33 21.79
CA VAL A 337 17.54 -15.93 20.51
C VAL A 337 18.87 -16.63 20.67
N SER A 338 18.96 -17.87 20.18
CA SER A 338 20.19 -18.66 20.18
C SER A 338 20.51 -19.23 18.80
N ASP A 339 21.80 -19.52 18.58
CA ASP A 339 22.32 -20.25 17.43
C ASP A 339 22.74 -21.65 17.90
N PRO A 340 21.87 -22.67 17.78
CA PRO A 340 22.13 -24.01 18.33
C PRO A 340 23.28 -24.74 17.64
N ASN A 341 23.72 -24.29 16.46
CA ASN A 341 24.90 -24.84 15.78
C ASN A 341 26.13 -23.92 15.91
N GLY A 342 26.03 -22.85 16.71
CA GLY A 342 27.17 -22.02 17.07
C GLY A 342 28.17 -22.79 17.95
N ALA A 343 29.39 -22.28 18.07
CA ALA A 343 30.41 -22.87 18.96
C ALA A 343 29.95 -22.94 20.43
N TYR A 344 28.97 -22.11 20.80
CA TYR A 344 28.31 -22.11 22.10
C TYR A 344 26.82 -21.85 21.91
N GLU A 345 25.95 -22.71 22.43
CA GLU A 345 24.50 -22.49 22.47
C GLU A 345 24.17 -21.48 23.59
N VAL A 346 24.43 -20.20 23.31
CA VAL A 346 24.11 -19.10 24.24
C VAL A 346 22.82 -18.43 23.79
N GLU A 347 21.85 -18.38 24.69
CA GLU A 347 20.66 -17.56 24.55
C GLU A 347 21.00 -16.12 24.93
N VAL A 348 20.81 -15.21 23.99
CA VAL A 348 20.99 -13.77 24.21
C VAL A 348 19.69 -13.04 23.96
N ASN A 349 19.51 -11.89 24.58
CA ASN A 349 18.31 -11.09 24.36
C ASN A 349 18.26 -10.59 22.90
N LEU A 350 17.06 -10.47 22.32
CA LEU A 350 16.88 -9.92 20.97
C LEU A 350 17.61 -8.57 20.79
N GLU A 351 17.59 -7.70 21.79
CA GLU A 351 18.26 -6.38 21.77
C GLU A 351 19.80 -6.48 21.78
N GLU A 352 20.36 -7.61 22.17
CA GLU A 352 21.80 -7.87 22.15
C GLU A 352 22.26 -8.48 20.81
N ARG A 353 21.33 -8.81 19.90
CA ARG A 353 21.65 -9.30 18.56
C ARG A 353 22.14 -8.17 17.65
N SER A 354 22.71 -8.52 16.50
CA SER A 354 23.11 -7.51 15.51
C SER A 354 21.89 -6.69 15.06
N ARG A 355 22.11 -5.40 14.75
CA ARG A 355 21.05 -4.51 14.24
C ARG A 355 20.35 -5.09 13.00
N GLY A 356 21.10 -5.74 12.12
CA GLY A 356 20.53 -6.42 10.95
C GLY A 356 19.58 -7.56 11.32
N PHE A 357 19.91 -8.35 12.35
CA PHE A 357 19.02 -9.40 12.83
C PHE A 357 17.80 -8.85 13.57
N GLN A 358 17.97 -7.82 14.41
CA GLN A 358 16.84 -7.15 15.07
C GLN A 358 15.86 -6.59 14.05
N TRP A 359 16.39 -5.93 13.01
CA TRP A 359 15.61 -5.43 11.89
C TRP A 359 14.89 -6.57 11.16
N PHE A 360 15.61 -7.65 10.82
CA PHE A 360 15.03 -8.83 10.18
C PHE A 360 13.86 -9.37 10.99
N PHE A 361 14.09 -9.66 12.27
CA PHE A 361 13.09 -10.23 13.14
C PHE A 361 11.85 -9.33 13.25
N SER A 362 12.06 -8.03 13.46
CA SER A 362 10.99 -7.04 13.57
C SER A 362 10.20 -6.90 12.26
N PHE A 363 10.92 -6.86 11.12
CA PHE A 363 10.35 -6.86 9.77
C PHE A 363 9.40 -8.04 9.61
N TYR A 364 9.88 -9.25 9.84
CA TYR A 364 9.13 -10.46 9.58
C TYR A 364 7.91 -10.58 10.48
N ILE A 365 8.05 -10.29 11.78
CA ILE A 365 6.92 -10.30 12.70
C ILE A 365 5.85 -9.29 12.29
N ALA A 366 6.26 -8.05 11.97
CA ALA A 366 5.32 -7.02 11.56
C ALA A 366 4.62 -7.41 10.25
N PHE A 367 5.40 -7.84 9.26
CA PHE A 367 4.93 -8.21 7.95
C PHE A 367 3.96 -9.41 8.00
N PHE A 368 4.29 -10.47 8.74
CA PHE A 368 3.42 -11.64 8.90
C PHE A 368 2.15 -11.33 9.68
N ALA A 369 2.25 -10.57 10.77
CA ALA A 369 1.08 -10.15 11.54
C ALA A 369 0.06 -9.37 10.69
N ASP A 370 0.57 -8.56 9.75
CA ASP A 370 -0.24 -7.72 8.89
C ASP A 370 -0.78 -8.50 7.67
N THR A 371 -0.03 -9.45 7.10
CA THR A 371 -0.41 -10.17 5.87
C THR A 371 -1.17 -11.49 6.10
N GLN A 372 -0.96 -12.22 7.20
CA GLN A 372 -1.69 -13.46 7.50
C GLN A 372 -2.88 -13.21 8.43
N GLY A 373 -4.09 -13.06 7.86
CA GLY A 373 -5.30 -12.74 8.62
C GLY A 373 -5.21 -11.40 9.37
N GLY A 374 -4.40 -10.48 8.83
CA GLY A 374 -4.20 -9.13 9.35
C GLY A 374 -4.80 -8.07 8.44
N ARG A 375 -4.52 -6.80 8.78
CA ARG A 375 -5.06 -5.63 8.06
C ARG A 375 -4.54 -5.51 6.61
N ALA A 376 -3.50 -6.25 6.27
CA ALA A 376 -2.78 -6.18 5.00
C ALA A 376 -2.88 -7.47 4.15
N GLN A 377 -3.80 -8.40 4.46
CA GLN A 377 -3.92 -9.67 3.73
C GLN A 377 -4.12 -9.46 2.21
N ASP A 378 -4.96 -8.50 1.82
CA ASP A 378 -5.20 -8.13 0.42
C ASP A 378 -4.59 -6.77 0.05
N ALA A 379 -3.61 -6.30 0.83
CA ALA A 379 -2.98 -5.00 0.61
C ALA A 379 -1.83 -5.06 -0.42
N ILE A 380 -1.52 -3.91 -0.99
CA ILE A 380 -0.29 -3.67 -1.74
C ILE A 380 0.76 -3.09 -0.79
N LEU A 381 1.93 -3.72 -0.77
CA LEU A 381 3.01 -3.38 0.15
C LEU A 381 4.00 -2.46 -0.57
N LEU A 382 4.28 -1.32 0.04
CA LEU A 382 5.18 -0.30 -0.47
C LEU A 382 6.39 -0.22 0.48
N LEU A 383 7.52 -0.78 0.08
CA LEU A 383 8.69 -0.94 0.96
C LEU A 383 9.82 0.00 0.51
N ASP A 384 10.20 0.96 1.35
CA ASP A 384 11.29 1.87 1.04
C ASP A 384 12.63 1.27 1.50
N GLU A 385 13.54 1.00 0.57
CA GLU A 385 14.85 0.40 0.79
C GLU A 385 14.83 -0.79 1.79
N PRO A 386 14.03 -1.84 1.56
CA PRO A 386 13.96 -2.97 2.47
C PRO A 386 15.33 -3.66 2.59
N GLY A 387 15.72 -3.97 3.82
CA GLY A 387 16.93 -4.74 4.10
C GLY A 387 18.23 -3.92 4.14
N LEU A 388 18.18 -2.59 4.29
CA LEU A 388 19.39 -1.74 4.42
C LEU A 388 20.39 -2.22 5.49
N HIS A 389 19.91 -2.83 6.57
CA HIS A 389 20.75 -3.33 7.66
C HIS A 389 21.16 -4.81 7.51
N LEU A 390 20.68 -5.48 6.46
CA LEU A 390 21.00 -6.87 6.16
C LEU A 390 22.32 -6.99 5.40
N HIS A 391 22.98 -8.12 5.60
CA HIS A 391 24.12 -8.50 4.77
C HIS A 391 23.64 -8.98 3.39
N ALA A 392 24.54 -8.99 2.42
CA ALA A 392 24.26 -9.32 1.02
C ALA A 392 23.47 -10.61 0.81
N HIS A 393 23.84 -11.70 1.50
CA HIS A 393 23.13 -12.99 1.37
C HIS A 393 21.70 -12.89 1.89
N SER A 394 21.51 -12.29 3.06
CA SER A 394 20.20 -12.12 3.68
C SER A 394 19.28 -11.17 2.89
N GLN A 395 19.83 -10.21 2.14
CA GLN A 395 19.06 -9.41 1.18
C GLN A 395 18.57 -10.26 0.01
N ALA A 396 19.42 -11.13 -0.55
CA ALA A 396 19.01 -12.05 -1.61
C ALA A 396 17.94 -13.04 -1.13
N ASP A 397 18.05 -13.55 0.09
CA ASP A 397 17.03 -14.38 0.73
C ASP A 397 15.71 -13.60 0.89
N LEU A 398 15.75 -12.36 1.38
CA LEU A 398 14.58 -11.51 1.52
C LEU A 398 13.85 -11.32 0.17
N LEU A 399 14.59 -11.05 -0.89
CA LEU A 399 14.03 -10.95 -2.24
C LEU A 399 13.37 -12.27 -2.68
N ALA A 400 14.03 -13.42 -2.46
CA ALA A 400 13.45 -14.72 -2.78
C ALA A 400 12.16 -14.99 -1.99
N HIS A 401 12.06 -14.50 -0.76
CA HIS A 401 10.85 -14.57 0.05
C HIS A 401 9.73 -13.68 -0.49
N PHE A 402 10.04 -12.45 -0.89
CA PHE A 402 9.09 -11.55 -1.58
C PHE A 402 8.40 -12.25 -2.76
N GLU A 403 9.15 -13.03 -3.54
CA GLU A 403 8.62 -13.70 -4.73
C GLU A 403 7.85 -15.00 -4.45
N LYS A 404 8.26 -15.77 -3.44
CA LYS A 404 7.75 -17.14 -3.22
C LYS A 404 6.68 -17.25 -2.16
N ASP A 405 6.81 -16.49 -1.08
CA ASP A 405 6.04 -16.71 0.14
C ASP A 405 4.83 -15.78 0.28
N PHE A 406 4.72 -14.75 -0.57
CA PHE A 406 3.69 -13.72 -0.45
C PHE A 406 2.82 -13.60 -1.70
N GLY A 407 1.50 -13.66 -1.51
CA GLY A 407 0.51 -13.44 -2.57
C GLY A 407 0.25 -11.97 -2.88
N ASN A 408 0.68 -11.06 -2.00
CA ASN A 408 0.52 -9.61 -2.15
C ASN A 408 1.34 -9.05 -3.30
N GLN A 409 0.90 -7.91 -3.85
CA GLN A 409 1.76 -7.10 -4.71
C GLN A 409 2.73 -6.30 -3.83
N ILE A 410 4.02 -6.35 -4.16
CA ILE A 410 5.07 -5.62 -3.45
C ILE A 410 5.76 -4.68 -4.44
N ILE A 411 5.75 -3.39 -4.14
CA ILE A 411 6.51 -2.37 -4.86
C ILE A 411 7.55 -1.86 -3.88
N TYR A 412 8.83 -1.95 -4.24
CA TYR A 412 9.91 -1.53 -3.35
C TYR A 412 10.97 -0.74 -4.08
N THR A 413 11.70 0.06 -3.32
CA THR A 413 12.82 0.86 -3.82
C THR A 413 14.12 0.19 -3.39
N THR A 414 15.16 0.23 -4.22
CA THR A 414 16.47 -0.25 -3.76
C THR A 414 17.65 0.36 -4.51
N HIS A 415 18.76 0.51 -3.79
CA HIS A 415 20.11 0.68 -4.35
C HIS A 415 20.99 -0.57 -4.24
N SER A 416 20.52 -1.63 -3.58
CA SER A 416 21.33 -2.83 -3.37
C SER A 416 21.32 -3.74 -4.61
N PRO A 417 22.50 -4.13 -5.13
CA PRO A 417 22.59 -5.17 -6.17
C PRO A 417 21.95 -6.50 -5.78
N PHE A 418 21.92 -6.82 -4.48
CA PHE A 418 21.37 -8.10 -3.97
C PHE A 418 19.85 -8.11 -3.87
N MET A 419 19.23 -6.94 -3.98
CA MET A 419 17.77 -6.75 -4.00
C MET A 419 17.24 -6.53 -5.42
N VAL A 420 18.06 -6.79 -6.46
CA VAL A 420 17.64 -6.68 -7.86
C VAL A 420 17.19 -8.06 -8.39
N PRO A 421 15.96 -8.20 -8.90
CA PRO A 421 15.46 -9.46 -9.46
C PRO A 421 16.02 -9.71 -10.87
N VAL A 422 17.29 -10.13 -10.94
CA VAL A 422 18.03 -10.32 -12.21
C VAL A 422 17.41 -11.33 -13.18
N HIS A 423 16.54 -12.23 -12.68
CA HIS A 423 15.84 -13.24 -13.48
C HIS A 423 14.47 -12.76 -14.00
N ARG A 424 14.00 -11.59 -13.56
CA ARG A 424 12.75 -10.92 -13.99
C ARG A 424 13.00 -9.44 -14.24
N LEU A 425 13.67 -9.12 -15.34
CA LEU A 425 13.96 -7.73 -15.71
C LEU A 425 12.67 -6.95 -16.02
N ASP A 426 11.57 -7.63 -16.36
CA ASP A 426 10.23 -7.05 -16.51
C ASP A 426 9.66 -6.50 -15.20
N ALA A 427 10.20 -6.89 -14.04
CA ALA A 427 9.86 -6.34 -12.73
C ALA A 427 10.69 -5.09 -12.34
N VAL A 428 11.73 -4.76 -13.12
CA VAL A 428 12.66 -3.67 -12.79
C VAL A 428 12.23 -2.36 -13.44
N ARG A 429 12.17 -1.30 -12.63
CA ARG A 429 11.94 0.08 -13.05
C ARG A 429 13.16 0.92 -12.68
N THR A 430 13.44 1.96 -13.44
CA THR A 430 14.53 2.88 -13.15
C THR A 430 14.02 4.29 -12.98
N ALA A 431 14.30 4.88 -11.82
CA ALA A 431 13.94 6.24 -11.46
C ALA A 431 15.15 7.16 -11.64
N SER A 432 14.98 8.19 -12.47
CA SER A 432 15.95 9.25 -12.73
C SER A 432 15.42 10.58 -12.22
N LEU A 433 16.36 11.47 -11.85
CA LEU A 433 16.04 12.86 -11.53
C LEU A 433 16.69 13.74 -12.59
N ASP A 434 15.85 14.53 -13.26
CA ASP A 434 16.26 15.56 -14.21
C ASP A 434 15.97 16.95 -13.63
N GLU A 435 16.81 17.93 -13.98
CA GLU A 435 16.72 19.28 -13.43
C GLU A 435 15.43 20.01 -13.85
N THR A 436 14.86 19.66 -15.00
CA THR A 436 13.70 20.35 -15.57
C THR A 436 12.40 19.57 -15.39
N SER A 437 12.44 18.27 -15.66
CA SER A 437 11.28 17.37 -15.61
C SER A 437 11.06 16.74 -14.23
N GLY A 438 12.02 16.90 -13.31
CA GLY A 438 11.95 16.31 -11.98
C GLY A 438 12.17 14.80 -12.01
N THR A 439 11.51 14.08 -11.11
CA THR A 439 11.61 12.61 -11.04
C THR A 439 10.79 11.96 -12.16
N THR A 440 11.45 11.14 -12.98
CA THR A 440 10.86 10.33 -14.05
C THR A 440 11.18 8.86 -13.87
N VAL A 441 10.34 7.97 -14.37
CA VAL A 441 10.53 6.52 -14.26
C VAL A 441 10.42 5.84 -15.62
N SER A 442 11.36 4.94 -15.92
CA SER A 442 11.30 4.07 -17.09
C SER A 442 10.79 2.67 -16.71
N ASN A 443 9.91 2.12 -17.56
CA ASN A 443 9.47 0.73 -17.48
C ASN A 443 10.52 -0.27 -17.96
N ALA A 444 11.56 0.21 -18.63
CA ALA A 444 12.71 -0.58 -19.04
C ALA A 444 13.88 -0.37 -18.08
N ALA A 445 14.78 -1.35 -18.05
CA ALA A 445 16.05 -1.30 -17.33
C ALA A 445 17.07 -0.36 -18.01
N GLU A 446 16.72 0.92 -18.15
CA GLU A 446 17.47 1.93 -18.89
C GLU A 446 17.81 3.14 -18.00
N GLY A 447 18.86 3.89 -18.32
CA GLY A 447 19.26 5.05 -17.53
C GLY A 447 20.76 5.35 -17.61
N ASP A 448 21.19 6.37 -16.86
CA ASP A 448 22.61 6.70 -16.74
C ASP A 448 23.39 5.60 -16.01
N GLU A 449 24.72 5.63 -16.13
CA GLU A 449 25.59 4.61 -15.54
C GLU A 449 25.37 4.45 -14.03
N ARG A 450 25.05 5.56 -13.34
CA ARG A 450 24.80 5.58 -11.89
C ARG A 450 23.46 4.97 -11.52
N THR A 451 22.39 5.23 -12.29
CA THR A 451 21.06 4.60 -12.08
C THR A 451 21.10 3.11 -12.36
N LEU A 452 21.85 2.70 -13.38
CA LEU A 452 21.99 1.29 -13.74
C LEU A 452 23.04 0.53 -12.94
N PHE A 453 23.82 1.20 -12.08
CA PHE A 453 24.89 0.57 -11.33
C PHE A 453 24.41 -0.64 -10.49
N PRO A 454 23.31 -0.56 -9.71
CA PRO A 454 22.83 -1.70 -8.95
C PRO A 454 22.49 -2.90 -9.84
N LEU A 455 21.85 -2.65 -10.98
CA LEU A 455 21.51 -3.69 -11.95
C LEU A 455 22.75 -4.30 -12.62
N LYS A 456 23.70 -3.47 -13.06
CA LYS A 456 24.95 -3.95 -13.66
C LYS A 456 25.75 -4.82 -12.68
N ALA A 457 25.85 -4.38 -11.42
CA ALA A 457 26.49 -5.14 -10.37
C ALA A 457 25.77 -6.46 -10.10
N ALA A 458 24.44 -6.45 -10.02
CA ALA A 458 23.63 -7.66 -9.82
C ALA A 458 23.82 -8.67 -10.95
N LEU A 459 23.80 -8.22 -12.20
CA LEU A 459 24.03 -9.07 -13.38
C LEU A 459 25.46 -9.63 -13.40
N ALA A 460 26.46 -8.84 -13.03
CA ALA A 460 27.85 -9.30 -12.94
C ALA A 460 27.99 -10.38 -11.85
N LEU A 461 27.45 -10.14 -10.66
CA LEU A 461 27.46 -11.09 -9.54
C LEU A 461 26.73 -12.39 -9.91
N SER A 462 25.58 -12.29 -10.57
CA SER A 462 24.82 -13.45 -11.03
C SER A 462 25.59 -14.28 -12.05
N ARG A 463 26.33 -13.64 -12.96
CA ARG A 463 27.21 -14.35 -13.92
C ARG A 463 28.35 -15.04 -13.21
N MET A 464 29.05 -14.34 -12.31
CA MET A 464 30.16 -14.91 -11.53
C MET A 464 29.73 -16.11 -10.69
N ALA A 465 28.52 -16.08 -10.10
CA ALA A 465 27.97 -17.19 -9.34
C ALA A 465 27.62 -18.42 -10.21
N SER A 466 27.35 -18.21 -11.51
CA SER A 466 27.01 -19.27 -12.47
C SER A 466 28.23 -19.92 -13.13
N GLU A 467 29.40 -19.28 -13.07
CA GLU A 467 30.65 -19.82 -13.64
C GLU A 467 31.28 -20.82 -12.65
N PRO A 468 31.67 -22.03 -13.10
CA PRO A 468 32.39 -22.96 -12.23
C PRO A 468 33.73 -22.33 -11.83
N VAL A 469 33.94 -22.20 -10.53
CA VAL A 469 35.22 -21.73 -9.96
C VAL A 469 36.31 -22.68 -10.46
N LYS A 470 37.11 -22.23 -11.43
CA LYS A 470 38.37 -22.90 -11.78
C LYS A 470 39.33 -22.65 -10.64
N VAL A 471 39.36 -23.57 -9.70
CA VAL A 471 40.44 -23.65 -8.70
C VAL A 471 41.70 -24.02 -9.49
N GLU A 472 42.51 -23.03 -9.86
CA GLU A 472 43.87 -23.33 -10.32
C GLU A 472 44.62 -23.97 -9.16
N ALA A 473 44.91 -25.26 -9.30
CA ALA A 473 45.71 -26.00 -8.34
C ALA A 473 47.05 -25.27 -8.17
N VAL A 474 47.27 -24.70 -6.99
CA VAL A 474 48.57 -24.16 -6.59
C VAL A 474 49.57 -25.31 -6.70
N LYS A 475 50.49 -25.23 -7.66
CA LYS A 475 51.56 -26.21 -7.82
C LYS A 475 52.38 -26.23 -6.52
N PRO A 476 52.61 -27.40 -5.91
CA PRO A 476 53.47 -27.48 -4.73
C PRO A 476 54.87 -27.05 -5.13
N VAL A 477 55.39 -26.01 -4.47
CA VAL A 477 56.78 -25.61 -4.60
C VAL A 477 57.63 -26.73 -4.00
N ALA A 478 58.36 -27.44 -4.86
CA ALA A 478 59.27 -28.50 -4.46
C ALA A 478 60.38 -27.92 -3.58
N ALA A 479 60.45 -28.37 -2.32
CA ALA A 479 61.58 -28.10 -1.44
C ALA A 479 62.83 -28.78 -2.00
N LYS A 480 63.77 -27.99 -2.51
CA LYS A 480 65.15 -28.45 -2.75
C LYS A 480 65.89 -28.44 -1.41
N ALA A 481 66.22 -29.62 -0.93
CA ALA A 481 67.20 -29.81 0.13
C ALA A 481 68.59 -29.34 -0.36
N ALA A 482 69.23 -28.47 0.40
CA ALA A 482 70.67 -28.25 0.36
C ALA A 482 71.17 -28.24 1.82
N ALA A 483 72.08 -29.16 2.10
CA ALA A 483 72.74 -29.32 3.39
C ALA A 483 74.11 -28.60 3.40
N GLY A 484 74.52 -28.15 4.59
CA GLY A 484 75.82 -27.51 4.90
C GLY A 484 75.66 -25.99 5.04
N GLU A 485 76.02 -25.30 6.13
CA GLU A 485 77.08 -25.55 7.11
C GLU A 485 76.75 -24.85 8.45
N VAL A 486 77.34 -25.35 9.52
CA VAL A 486 77.15 -24.93 10.91
C VAL A 486 78.12 -23.80 11.26
N THR A 487 77.60 -22.66 11.77
CA THR A 487 78.38 -21.77 12.66
C THR A 487 77.49 -21.19 13.78
N LYS A 488 78.07 -21.18 14.98
CA LYS A 488 77.51 -20.96 16.34
C LYS A 488 76.84 -19.59 16.58
N PRO A 489 75.99 -19.47 17.64
CA PRO A 489 75.30 -18.23 17.97
C PRO A 489 76.20 -17.27 18.79
N ALA A 490 76.11 -15.97 18.51
CA ALA A 490 76.74 -14.93 19.31
C ALA A 490 75.71 -13.89 19.79
N LYS A 491 75.55 -13.89 21.12
CA LYS A 491 75.30 -12.77 22.06
C LYS A 491 74.17 -11.76 21.80
N VAL A 492 73.23 -11.83 22.75
CA VAL A 492 72.36 -10.78 23.30
C VAL A 492 73.02 -9.40 23.35
N ALA A 493 72.30 -8.38 22.85
CA ALA A 493 72.48 -6.97 23.21
C ALA A 493 71.10 -6.31 23.43
N LYS A 494 71.04 -5.47 24.46
CA LYS A 494 69.85 -4.85 25.10
C LYS A 494 69.05 -3.90 24.20
N PRO A 495 67.76 -3.64 24.52
CA PRO A 495 66.96 -2.64 23.83
C PRO A 495 67.36 -1.22 24.26
N VAL A 496 67.28 -0.28 23.32
CA VAL A 496 67.55 1.15 23.50
C VAL A 496 66.22 1.88 23.64
N ASP A 497 66.11 2.67 24.71
CA ASP A 497 65.01 3.60 24.98
C ASP A 497 64.85 4.65 23.88
N ALA A 498 63.62 4.86 23.41
CA ALA A 498 63.22 6.06 22.69
C ALA A 498 61.81 6.46 23.14
N VAL A 499 61.81 7.53 23.93
CA VAL A 499 60.65 8.28 24.44
C VAL A 499 59.81 8.82 23.29
N VAL A 500 58.51 8.55 23.29
CA VAL A 500 57.53 9.33 22.50
C VAL A 500 56.47 9.85 23.46
N ALA A 501 56.41 11.17 23.52
CA ALA A 501 55.58 11.98 24.37
C ALA A 501 54.10 11.88 23.99
N VAL A 502 53.24 11.77 25.01
CA VAL A 502 51.79 11.98 24.92
C VAL A 502 51.55 13.49 24.94
N ALA A 503 51.13 14.05 23.80
CA ALA A 503 50.68 15.44 23.72
C ALA A 503 49.21 15.53 24.13
N ALA A 504 48.98 16.09 25.31
CA ALA A 504 47.70 16.66 25.72
C ALA A 504 47.46 17.98 24.99
N ALA A 505 46.21 18.23 24.59
CA ALA A 505 45.74 19.52 24.10
C ALA A 505 44.53 19.98 24.95
N PRO A 506 44.29 21.30 25.08
CA PRO A 506 44.00 21.90 26.38
C PRO A 506 42.52 22.25 26.63
N ALA A 507 42.21 22.37 27.92
CA ALA A 507 41.00 23.00 28.44
C ALA A 507 41.04 24.53 28.27
N VAL A 508 39.90 25.13 27.90
CA VAL A 508 39.66 26.58 28.00
C VAL A 508 38.34 26.81 28.74
N ALA A 509 38.41 27.71 29.71
CA ALA A 509 37.41 28.17 30.67
C ALA A 509 36.17 28.80 30.00
N ALA A 510 34.95 28.49 30.45
CA ALA A 510 34.14 29.20 31.46
C ALA A 510 33.54 30.53 30.99
N GLU A 511 32.24 30.52 30.71
CA GLU A 511 31.41 31.74 30.65
C GLU A 511 30.02 31.49 31.28
N ALA A 512 29.70 32.42 32.18
CA ALA A 512 28.52 32.69 33.00
C ALA A 512 27.21 31.89 32.81
N ALA A 513 26.77 31.30 33.94
CA ALA A 513 25.38 30.94 34.21
C ALA A 513 24.58 32.17 34.69
N VAL A 514 23.35 32.32 34.18
CA VAL A 514 22.35 33.27 34.67
C VAL A 514 21.31 32.49 35.48
N GLU A 515 21.19 32.82 36.77
CA GLU A 515 20.12 32.36 37.67
C GLU A 515 18.77 33.00 37.31
N PRO A 516 17.65 32.33 37.62
CA PRO A 516 16.47 33.02 38.11
C PRO A 516 16.24 32.73 39.60
N ALA A 517 15.91 33.81 40.31
CA ALA A 517 15.75 33.93 41.75
C ALA A 517 14.60 33.08 42.36
N PRO A 518 14.66 32.78 43.68
CA PRO A 518 13.58 32.14 44.41
C PRO A 518 12.56 33.19 44.91
N VAL A 519 11.26 32.94 44.71
CA VAL A 519 10.20 33.71 45.37
C VAL A 519 9.73 32.93 46.58
N GLY A 520 9.96 33.50 47.76
CA GLY A 520 9.61 32.94 49.06
C GLY A 520 8.11 32.93 49.35
N ALA A 521 7.73 31.95 50.15
CA ALA A 521 6.46 31.89 50.86
C ALA A 521 6.37 33.00 51.93
N VAL A 522 5.15 33.40 52.29
CA VAL A 522 4.57 33.35 53.65
C VAL A 522 3.30 34.22 53.75
N ALA A 523 2.33 33.70 54.51
CA ALA A 523 1.22 34.35 55.23
C ALA A 523 -0.18 34.44 54.57
N GLU A 524 -1.04 33.50 54.98
CA GLU A 524 -2.43 33.74 55.43
C GLU A 524 -2.48 34.83 56.54
N PRO A 525 -3.57 35.60 56.71
CA PRO A 525 -4.76 35.07 57.40
C PRO A 525 -6.16 35.61 57.02
N ALA A 526 -7.15 34.77 57.34
CA ALA A 526 -8.46 35.03 57.97
C ALA A 526 -9.55 35.93 57.34
N ASP A 527 -10.74 35.33 57.32
CA ASP A 527 -12.09 35.86 57.58
C ASP A 527 -12.68 36.97 56.72
N SER A 528 -13.74 36.64 55.98
CA SER A 528 -15.07 37.19 56.25
C SER A 528 -16.15 36.48 55.44
N GLU A 529 -17.19 36.07 56.16
CA GLU A 529 -18.52 35.72 55.69
C GLU A 529 -19.06 36.76 54.69
N LEU A 530 -19.93 36.35 53.75
CA LEU A 530 -21.26 36.95 53.55
C LEU A 530 -22.03 36.33 52.36
N THR A 531 -23.18 35.74 52.70
CA THR A 531 -24.49 35.78 52.02
C THR A 531 -24.73 35.10 50.66
N GLN A 532 -25.48 33.99 50.77
CA GLN A 532 -26.81 33.71 50.18
C GLN A 532 -27.42 34.67 49.13
N ALA A 533 -28.26 34.02 48.30
CA ALA A 533 -29.40 34.48 47.49
C ALA A 533 -29.06 34.79 46.01
N ALA A 534 -29.77 34.26 45.02
CA ALA A 534 -31.05 33.53 44.96
C ALA A 534 -31.08 32.60 43.75
#